data_AF-A0ABD0JYC4-F1
#
_entry.id   AF-A0ABD0JYC4-F1
#
_cell.length_a   1.000
_cell.length_b   1.000
_cell.length_c   1.000
_cell.angle_alpha   90.00
_cell.angle_beta   90.00
_cell.angle_gamma   90.00
#
_symmetry.space_group_name_H-M   'P 1'
#
loop_
_entity.id
_entity.type
_entity.pdbx_description
1 polymer ?
#
loop_
_entity_poly.entity_id
_entity_poly.type
_entity_poly.pdbx_seq_one_letter_code
_entity_poly.pdbx_strand_id
1 'polypeptide(L)'
;MVISLLHHFLENYGLGEMSMDVHCDNCSGQNKNKYVLWYMAWRTLRALHSEITVNFMPAGHTKFAPDWCFGLLKRRFRLSEVHCLQDLCNVVETSTKRRINRPQLVGTETGEVLVKVYDWQTYFQGWCRPVKGVKEYFHFKVQSERPGVVFLKKELNGPEEEFLMVTDATTAQQRLAHMPAEIPPPGLPEARRQYLRQHIRPFVRPGVQDRLCP
;
A
#
# COMPACT_ATOMS: atom_id res chain seq x y z
N MET A 1 5.77 -3.80 -1.09
CA MET A 1 4.41 -4.23 -0.67
C MET A 1 3.41 -3.06 -0.62
N VAL A 2 3.53 -2.08 0.29
CA VAL A 2 2.53 -0.98 0.44
C VAL A 2 2.20 -0.29 -0.90
N ILE A 3 3.21 0.13 -1.65
CA ILE A 3 3.01 0.80 -2.95
C ILE A 3 2.31 -0.12 -3.95
N SER A 4 2.65 -1.41 -3.98
CA SER A 4 1.99 -2.37 -4.87
C SER A 4 0.51 -2.60 -4.51
N LEU A 5 0.16 -2.63 -3.23
CA LEU A 5 -1.24 -2.70 -2.78
C LEU A 5 -2.01 -1.44 -3.18
N LEU A 6 -1.40 -0.26 -2.96
CA LEU A 6 -1.98 1.01 -3.35
C LEU A 6 -2.15 1.10 -4.88
N HIS A 7 -1.15 0.64 -5.63
CA HIS A 7 -1.17 0.60 -7.09
C HIS A 7 -2.28 -0.30 -7.61
N HIS A 8 -2.36 -1.53 -7.10
CA HIS A 8 -3.46 -2.43 -7.42
C HIS A 8 -4.81 -1.81 -7.08
N PHE A 9 -4.94 -1.15 -5.92
CA PHE A 9 -6.18 -0.48 -5.55
C PHE A 9 -6.59 0.59 -6.56
N LEU A 10 -5.66 1.48 -6.92
CA LEU A 10 -5.93 2.60 -7.82
C LEU A 10 -6.20 2.14 -9.26
N GLU A 11 -5.59 1.04 -9.71
CA GLU A 11 -5.85 0.48 -11.05
C GLU A 11 -7.19 -0.24 -11.15
N ASN A 12 -7.63 -0.93 -10.09
CA ASN A 12 -8.79 -1.83 -10.16
C ASN A 12 -10.05 -1.23 -9.52
N TYR A 13 -9.90 -0.28 -8.61
CA TYR A 13 -10.99 0.33 -7.84
C TYR A 13 -11.00 1.86 -7.91
N GLY A 14 -10.05 2.47 -8.62
CA GLY A 14 -10.11 3.90 -8.96
C GLY A 14 -11.37 4.21 -9.77
N LEU A 15 -11.87 5.44 -9.64
CA LEU A 15 -13.04 5.95 -10.33
C LEU A 15 -12.68 6.73 -11.61
N GLY A 16 -11.41 6.69 -12.01
CA GLY A 16 -10.88 7.55 -13.07
C GLY A 16 -10.56 8.97 -12.58
N GLU A 17 -10.36 9.14 -11.28
CA GLU A 17 -9.99 10.41 -10.69
C GLU A 17 -8.65 10.91 -11.23
N MET A 18 -8.61 12.20 -11.60
CA MET A 18 -7.38 12.87 -12.04
C MET A 18 -6.73 13.65 -10.89
N SER A 19 -7.53 14.09 -9.92
CA SER A 19 -7.07 14.72 -8.68
C SER A 19 -7.38 13.80 -7.51
N MET A 20 -6.36 13.52 -6.68
CA MET A 20 -6.49 12.63 -5.53
C MET A 20 -5.91 13.23 -4.26
N ASP A 21 -6.72 13.23 -3.19
CA ASP A 21 -6.31 13.59 -1.84
C ASP A 21 -6.25 12.36 -0.94
N VAL A 22 -5.04 11.96 -0.53
CA VAL A 22 -4.82 10.79 0.32
C VAL A 22 -4.45 11.23 1.72
N HIS A 23 -5.16 10.70 2.71
CA HIS A 23 -4.86 10.91 4.13
C HIS A 23 -4.21 9.66 4.71
N CYS A 24 -3.04 9.84 5.31
CA CYS A 24 -2.21 8.78 5.85
C CYS A 24 -1.91 9.02 7.33
N ASP A 25 -1.73 7.95 8.09
CA ASP A 25 -1.10 8.03 9.39
C ASP A 25 0.40 8.39 9.24
N ASN A 26 0.94 9.07 10.25
CA ASN A 26 2.33 9.53 10.25
C ASN A 26 3.31 8.39 10.65
N CYS A 27 3.13 7.20 10.06
CA CYS A 27 4.00 6.05 10.27
C CYS A 27 5.22 6.13 9.34
N SER A 28 6.35 6.57 9.90
CA SER A 28 7.61 6.78 9.13
C SER A 28 8.21 5.52 8.50
N GLY A 29 7.93 4.33 9.06
CA GLY A 29 8.45 3.07 8.52
C GLY A 29 7.68 2.55 7.30
N GLN A 30 6.41 2.94 7.12
CA GLN A 30 5.52 2.34 6.13
C GLN A 30 4.94 3.35 5.15
N ASN A 31 4.38 4.46 5.64
CA ASN A 31 3.62 5.39 4.81
C ASN A 31 4.39 6.66 4.52
N LYS A 32 5.07 7.24 5.53
CA LYS A 32 5.88 8.43 5.37
C LYS A 32 7.33 8.09 5.01
N ASN A 33 7.51 7.54 3.82
CA ASN A 33 8.83 7.22 3.27
C ASN A 33 9.00 7.78 1.85
N LYS A 34 10.27 7.86 1.42
CA LYS A 34 10.65 8.40 0.10
C LYS A 34 10.01 7.67 -1.07
N TYR A 35 9.81 6.35 -0.97
CA TYR A 35 9.30 5.54 -2.07
C TYR A 35 7.82 5.82 -2.35
N VAL A 36 7.02 6.10 -1.31
CA VAL A 36 5.61 6.50 -1.49
C VAL A 36 5.52 7.83 -2.23
N LEU A 37 6.35 8.81 -1.87
CA LEU A 37 6.40 10.10 -2.58
C LEU A 37 6.86 9.95 -4.03
N TRP A 38 7.90 9.14 -4.27
CA TRP A 38 8.37 8.82 -5.62
C TRP A 38 7.29 8.15 -6.46
N TYR A 39 6.51 7.25 -5.86
CA TYR A 39 5.37 6.63 -6.52
C TYR A 39 4.27 7.63 -6.91
N MET A 40 3.94 8.59 -6.04
CA MET A 40 2.93 9.61 -6.38
C MET A 40 3.37 10.46 -7.58
N ALA A 41 4.64 10.90 -7.61
CA ALA A 41 5.15 11.61 -8.79
C ALA A 41 5.21 10.71 -10.03
N TRP A 42 5.54 9.42 -9.88
CA TRP A 42 5.50 8.49 -11.01
C TRP A 42 4.10 8.39 -11.62
N ARG A 43 3.03 8.43 -10.80
CA ARG A 43 1.66 8.42 -11.33
C ARG A 43 1.34 9.68 -12.13
N THR A 44 1.78 10.85 -11.68
CA THR A 44 1.57 12.09 -12.45
C THR A 44 2.41 12.12 -13.72
N LEU A 45 3.66 11.62 -13.66
CA LEU A 45 4.53 11.48 -14.83
C LEU A 45 4.00 10.50 -15.88
N ARG A 46 3.25 9.47 -15.48
CA ARG A 46 2.54 8.56 -16.40
C ARG A 46 1.17 9.07 -16.84
N ALA A 47 0.83 10.32 -16.51
CA ALA A 47 -0.47 10.91 -16.77
C ALA A 47 -1.65 10.07 -16.24
N LEU A 48 -1.42 9.26 -15.20
CA LEU A 48 -2.49 8.52 -14.55
C LEU A 48 -3.35 9.46 -13.71
N HIS A 49 -2.73 10.50 -13.13
CA HIS A 49 -3.36 11.57 -12.36
C HIS A 49 -2.74 12.91 -12.79
N SER A 50 -3.50 13.99 -12.76
CA SER A 50 -2.99 15.36 -12.95
C SER A 50 -2.44 15.93 -11.65
N GLU A 51 -3.06 15.60 -10.52
CA GLU A 51 -2.65 16.10 -9.20
C GLU A 51 -2.83 15.03 -8.13
N ILE A 52 -1.85 14.93 -7.24
CA ILE A 52 -1.95 14.09 -6.04
C ILE A 52 -1.45 14.87 -4.83
N THR A 53 -2.29 14.95 -3.82
CA THR A 53 -1.94 15.47 -2.50
C THR A 53 -1.91 14.34 -1.48
N VAL A 54 -0.81 14.23 -0.74
CA VAL A 54 -0.64 13.29 0.37
C VAL A 54 -0.53 14.08 1.67
N ASN A 55 -1.48 13.83 2.56
CA ASN A 55 -1.62 14.49 3.84
C ASN A 55 -1.33 13.49 4.96
N PHE A 56 -0.36 13.79 5.81
CA PHE A 56 -0.04 13.01 6.99
C PHE A 56 -0.70 13.63 8.22
N MET A 57 -1.39 12.80 9.01
CA MET A 57 -2.03 13.27 10.23
C MET A 57 -1.01 13.57 11.33
N PRO A 58 -1.18 14.66 12.12
CA PRO A 58 -0.29 14.97 13.23
C PRO A 58 -0.35 13.90 14.32
N ALA A 59 0.75 13.76 15.07
CA ALA A 59 0.80 12.82 16.20
C ALA A 59 -0.29 13.17 17.24
N GLY A 60 -0.95 12.15 17.80
CA GLY A 60 -2.06 12.32 18.74
C GLY A 60 -3.45 12.42 18.07
N HIS A 61 -3.52 12.73 16.77
CA HIS A 61 -4.77 12.82 15.99
C HIS A 61 -4.86 11.74 14.91
N THR A 62 -4.33 10.55 15.18
CA THR A 62 -4.16 9.48 14.18
C THR A 62 -5.36 8.55 14.05
N LYS A 63 -6.52 8.88 14.64
CA LYS A 63 -7.75 8.08 14.53
C LYS A 63 -8.58 8.55 13.34
N PHE A 64 -8.73 7.70 12.33
CA PHE A 64 -9.47 7.99 11.11
C PHE A 64 -10.36 6.82 10.68
N ALA A 65 -11.08 6.97 9.56
CA ALA A 65 -12.12 6.02 9.15
C ALA A 65 -11.63 4.55 9.07
N PRO A 66 -10.41 4.24 8.57
CA PRO A 66 -9.85 2.90 8.61
C PRO A 66 -9.72 2.30 10.02
N ASP A 67 -9.40 3.08 11.06
CA ASP A 67 -9.33 2.56 12.44
C ASP A 67 -10.70 2.10 12.93
N TRP A 68 -11.74 2.84 12.58
CA TRP A 68 -13.12 2.44 12.86
C TRP A 68 -13.46 1.14 12.13
N CYS A 69 -13.12 1.05 10.84
CA CYS A 69 -13.28 -0.15 10.02
C CYS A 69 -12.55 -1.37 10.62
N PHE A 70 -11.30 -1.21 11.07
CA PHE A 70 -10.53 -2.27 11.72
C PHE A 70 -11.10 -2.61 13.10
N GLY A 71 -11.63 -1.64 13.85
CA GLY A 71 -12.32 -1.88 15.11
C GLY A 71 -13.55 -2.76 14.93
N LEU A 72 -14.35 -2.51 13.89
CA LEU A 72 -15.51 -3.33 13.53
C LEU A 72 -15.09 -4.74 13.08
N LEU A 73 -14.06 -4.83 12.24
CA LEU A 73 -13.46 -6.12 11.86
C LEU A 73 -13.02 -6.91 13.09
N LYS A 74 -12.29 -6.29 14.02
CA LYS A 74 -11.81 -6.93 15.24
C LYS A 74 -12.96 -7.44 16.11
N ARG A 75 -14.05 -6.67 16.23
CA ARG A 75 -15.26 -7.10 16.95
C ARG A 75 -15.89 -8.33 16.29
N ARG A 76 -16.04 -8.33 14.97
CA ARG A 76 -16.61 -9.47 14.23
C ARG A 76 -15.72 -10.70 14.33
N PHE A 77 -14.41 -10.52 14.13
CA PHE A 77 -13.41 -11.59 14.16
C PHE A 77 -13.39 -12.32 15.51
N ARG A 78 -13.46 -11.62 16.64
CA ARG A 78 -13.51 -12.25 17.99
C ARG A 78 -14.72 -13.17 18.21
N LEU A 79 -15.79 -12.99 17.44
CA LEU A 79 -17.03 -13.76 17.51
C LEU A 79 -17.19 -14.71 16.31
N SER A 80 -16.12 -14.97 15.58
CA SER A 80 -16.13 -15.79 14.37
C SER A 80 -15.10 -16.90 14.48
N GLU A 81 -15.45 -18.06 13.94
CA GLU A 81 -14.50 -19.15 13.71
C GLU A 81 -13.85 -18.94 12.34
N VAL A 82 -12.52 -18.93 12.28
CA VAL A 82 -11.77 -18.68 11.04
C VAL A 82 -10.73 -19.78 10.88
N HIS A 83 -10.90 -20.61 9.84
CA HIS A 83 -9.99 -21.72 9.56
C HIS A 83 -9.17 -21.49 8.31
N CYS A 84 -9.77 -20.86 7.30
CA CYS A 84 -9.13 -20.62 6.01
C CYS A 84 -9.23 -19.15 5.57
N LEU A 85 -8.55 -18.81 4.47
CA LEU A 85 -8.62 -17.46 3.91
C LEU A 85 -10.05 -17.05 3.54
N GLN A 86 -10.87 -17.99 3.04
CA GLN A 86 -12.26 -17.70 2.69
C GLN A 86 -13.11 -17.33 3.93
N ASP A 87 -12.89 -17.99 5.06
CA ASP A 87 -13.58 -17.64 6.31
C ASP A 87 -13.21 -16.20 6.73
N LEU A 88 -11.93 -15.85 6.61
CA LEU A 88 -11.47 -14.49 6.90
C LEU A 88 -12.11 -13.47 5.95
N CYS A 89 -12.21 -13.77 4.65
CA CYS A 89 -12.93 -12.93 3.69
C CYS A 89 -14.39 -12.72 4.12
N ASN A 90 -15.09 -13.79 4.50
CA ASN A 90 -16.47 -13.71 4.97
C ASN A 90 -16.58 -12.85 6.25
N VAL A 91 -15.62 -12.95 7.16
CA VAL A 91 -15.56 -12.12 8.37
C VAL A 91 -15.35 -10.65 8.03
N VAL A 92 -14.44 -10.33 7.10
CA VAL A 92 -14.21 -8.96 6.62
C VAL A 92 -15.47 -8.40 6.01
N GLU A 93 -16.10 -9.12 5.09
CA GLU A 93 -17.27 -8.65 4.36
C GLU A 93 -18.50 -8.46 5.26
N THR A 94 -18.68 -9.34 6.25
CA THR A 94 -19.79 -9.26 7.22
C THR A 94 -19.50 -8.34 8.41
N SER A 95 -18.30 -7.77 8.51
CA SER A 95 -17.93 -6.88 9.62
C SER A 95 -18.63 -5.52 9.59
N THR A 96 -19.20 -5.12 8.44
CA THR A 96 -19.86 -3.81 8.27
C THR A 96 -21.21 -3.96 7.54
N LYS A 97 -22.24 -3.21 7.99
CA LYS A 97 -23.63 -3.35 7.47
C LYS A 97 -23.80 -2.99 5.99
N ARG A 98 -22.88 -2.23 5.40
CA ARG A 98 -22.93 -1.77 4.00
C ARG A 98 -21.74 -2.23 3.15
N ARG A 99 -21.05 -3.30 3.58
CA ARG A 99 -19.84 -3.83 2.89
C ARG A 99 -18.80 -2.73 2.62
N ILE A 100 -18.58 -1.89 3.63
CA ILE A 100 -17.52 -0.87 3.65
C ILE A 100 -16.18 -1.59 3.68
N ASN A 101 -16.04 -2.56 4.58
CA ASN A 101 -14.92 -3.48 4.57
C ASN A 101 -15.12 -4.49 3.43
N ARG A 102 -14.22 -4.47 2.46
CA ARG A 102 -14.16 -5.43 1.36
C ARG A 102 -12.84 -6.19 1.41
N PRO A 103 -12.86 -7.53 1.43
CA PRO A 103 -11.62 -8.30 1.42
C PRO A 103 -10.97 -8.23 0.03
N GLN A 104 -9.64 -8.12 0.00
CA GLN A 104 -8.82 -8.34 -1.18
C GLN A 104 -7.81 -9.43 -0.87
N LEU A 105 -7.93 -10.59 -1.53
CA LEU A 105 -6.90 -11.61 -1.47
C LEU A 105 -5.68 -11.15 -2.28
N VAL A 106 -4.50 -11.26 -1.70
CA VAL A 106 -3.23 -11.01 -2.41
C VAL A 106 -2.72 -12.25 -3.13
N GLY A 107 -3.17 -13.42 -2.69
CA GLY A 107 -2.92 -14.71 -3.32
C GLY A 107 -3.82 -15.78 -2.72
N THR A 108 -3.83 -16.96 -3.33
CA THR A 108 -4.64 -18.09 -2.91
C THR A 108 -3.83 -19.13 -2.13
N GLU A 109 -4.51 -20.06 -1.47
CA GLU A 109 -3.87 -21.16 -0.75
C GLU A 109 -3.17 -22.17 -1.69
N THR A 110 -3.44 -22.11 -3.00
CA THR A 110 -2.77 -22.93 -4.02
C THR A 110 -1.53 -22.24 -4.62
N GLY A 111 -1.21 -21.03 -4.16
CA GLY A 111 -0.03 -20.27 -4.61
C GLY A 111 -0.28 -19.33 -5.78
N GLU A 112 -1.52 -19.15 -6.21
CA GLU A 112 -1.86 -18.14 -7.23
C GLU A 112 -1.64 -16.73 -6.65
N VAL A 113 -1.02 -15.86 -7.43
CA VAL A 113 -0.79 -14.45 -7.07
C VAL A 113 -1.88 -13.59 -7.69
N LEU A 114 -2.73 -13.00 -6.84
CA LEU A 114 -3.85 -12.15 -7.27
C LEU A 114 -3.47 -10.67 -7.27
N VAL A 115 -2.54 -10.27 -6.40
CA VAL A 115 -2.01 -8.91 -6.34
C VAL A 115 -0.51 -8.95 -6.55
N LYS A 116 -0.06 -8.45 -7.70
CA LYS A 116 1.35 -8.40 -8.06
C LYS A 116 2.13 -7.46 -7.14
N VAL A 117 3.30 -7.90 -6.72
CA VAL A 117 4.26 -7.07 -5.99
C VAL A 117 5.38 -6.68 -6.94
N TYR A 118 5.80 -5.42 -6.87
CA TYR A 118 6.76 -4.82 -7.79
C TYR A 118 7.96 -4.27 -7.00
N ASP A 119 9.16 -4.34 -7.58
CA ASP A 119 10.38 -3.76 -7.02
C ASP A 119 10.47 -2.25 -7.31
N TRP A 120 9.60 -1.50 -6.66
CA TRP A 120 9.60 -0.05 -6.72
C TRP A 120 10.90 0.57 -6.21
N GLN A 121 11.60 -0.09 -5.28
CA GLN A 121 12.80 0.49 -4.66
C GLN A 121 13.95 0.56 -5.65
N THR A 122 14.26 -0.57 -6.28
CA THR A 122 15.29 -0.63 -7.34
C THR A 122 14.85 0.17 -8.55
N TYR A 123 13.55 0.15 -8.89
CA TYR A 123 13.04 0.88 -10.04
C TYR A 123 13.26 2.38 -9.96
N PHE A 124 13.05 3.02 -8.80
CA PHE A 124 13.28 4.45 -8.62
C PHE A 124 14.75 4.84 -8.36
N GLN A 125 15.61 3.84 -8.11
CA GLN A 125 17.01 4.08 -7.81
C GLN A 125 17.71 4.74 -9.00
N GLY A 126 18.42 5.83 -8.74
CA GLY A 126 19.25 6.52 -9.73
C GLY A 126 18.59 7.69 -10.46
N TRP A 127 17.25 7.85 -10.40
CA TRP A 127 16.57 8.97 -11.06
C TRP A 127 15.58 9.75 -10.18
N CYS A 128 15.30 9.24 -8.97
CA CYS A 128 14.58 9.97 -7.92
C CYS A 128 15.50 10.31 -6.72
N ARG A 129 15.37 11.52 -6.18
CA ARG A 129 16.10 11.99 -4.98
C ARG A 129 15.17 12.03 -3.76
N PRO A 130 15.65 11.64 -2.57
CA PRO A 130 14.84 11.70 -1.36
C PRO A 130 14.73 13.14 -0.85
N VAL A 131 13.54 13.53 -0.40
CA VAL A 131 13.33 14.76 0.35
C VAL A 131 14.09 14.67 1.68
N LYS A 132 15.02 15.59 1.93
CA LYS A 132 15.73 15.69 3.21
C LYS A 132 14.76 16.16 4.29
N GLY A 133 14.84 15.58 5.49
CA GLY A 133 13.95 15.96 6.59
C GLY A 133 12.47 15.64 6.34
N VAL A 134 12.14 14.63 5.52
CA VAL A 134 10.75 14.27 5.15
C VAL A 134 9.78 14.22 6.34
N LYS A 135 10.27 13.86 7.53
CA LYS A 135 9.49 13.77 8.78
C LYS A 135 8.92 15.12 9.24
N GLU A 136 9.53 16.25 8.88
CA GLU A 136 9.11 17.60 9.26
C GLU A 136 7.89 18.10 8.46
N TYR A 137 7.65 17.53 7.28
CA TYR A 137 6.57 17.95 6.39
C TYR A 137 5.34 17.08 6.58
N PHE A 138 4.15 17.66 6.49
CA PHE A 138 2.89 16.93 6.64
C PHE A 138 2.07 16.88 5.36
N HIS A 139 2.27 17.84 4.46
CA HIS A 139 1.54 17.91 3.20
C HIS A 139 2.53 17.87 2.04
N PHE A 140 2.23 17.00 1.09
CA PHE A 140 3.03 16.77 -0.11
C PHE A 140 2.11 16.83 -1.31
N LYS A 141 2.41 17.66 -2.30
CA LYS A 141 1.60 17.79 -3.51
C LYS A 141 2.50 17.60 -4.74
N VAL A 142 2.05 16.77 -5.67
CA VAL A 142 2.69 16.55 -6.97
C VAL A 142 1.69 16.82 -8.07
N GLN A 143 2.14 17.46 -9.14
CA GLN A 143 1.28 17.98 -10.20
C GLN A 143 1.90 17.72 -11.57
N SER A 144 1.06 17.50 -12.58
CA SER A 144 1.46 17.25 -13.96
C SER A 144 2.05 18.49 -14.64
N GLU A 145 1.65 19.68 -14.19
CA GLU A 145 2.08 21.00 -14.67
C GLU A 145 3.52 21.31 -14.26
N ARG A 146 4.02 20.67 -13.19
CA ARG A 146 5.40 20.76 -12.72
C ARG A 146 6.00 19.37 -12.57
N PRO A 147 6.27 18.65 -13.68
CA PRO A 147 6.75 17.27 -13.66
C PRO A 147 8.01 17.11 -12.80
N GLY A 148 8.01 16.10 -11.94
CA GLY A 148 9.18 15.77 -11.13
C GLY A 148 9.43 16.68 -9.92
N VAL A 149 8.63 17.74 -9.73
CA VAL A 149 8.68 18.59 -8.54
C VAL A 149 7.64 18.11 -7.53
N VAL A 150 8.02 18.11 -6.25
CA VAL A 150 7.09 17.94 -5.12
C VAL A 150 7.04 19.23 -4.33
N PHE A 151 5.82 19.67 -4.03
CA PHE A 151 5.53 20.80 -3.16
C PHE A 151 5.35 20.28 -1.73
N LEU A 152 5.98 20.93 -0.76
CA LEU A 152 6.09 20.47 0.61
C LEU A 152 5.55 21.56 1.55
N LYS A 153 4.76 21.17 2.56
CA LYS A 153 4.36 22.07 3.65
C LYS A 153 4.49 21.40 5.01
N LYS A 154 4.93 22.18 6.00
CA LYS A 154 4.99 21.77 7.42
C LYS A 154 3.63 21.92 8.12
N GLU A 155 2.79 22.83 7.65
CA GLU A 155 1.47 23.12 8.19
C GLU A 155 0.47 23.38 7.06
N LEU A 156 -0.83 23.23 7.31
CA LEU A 156 -1.88 23.35 6.28
C LEU A 156 -1.86 24.72 5.57
N ASN A 157 -1.76 25.79 6.36
CA ASN A 157 -1.73 27.18 5.87
C ASN A 157 -0.30 27.74 5.84
N GLY A 158 0.71 26.88 5.97
CA GLY A 158 2.11 27.28 5.97
C GLY A 158 2.65 27.60 4.58
N PRO A 159 3.87 28.17 4.51
CA PRO A 159 4.56 28.37 3.24
C PRO A 159 4.79 27.04 2.51
N GLU A 160 4.77 27.09 1.17
CA GLU A 160 5.03 25.96 0.30
C GLU A 160 6.49 25.99 -0.17
N GLU A 161 7.19 24.87 0.01
CA GLU A 161 8.57 24.68 -0.46
C GLU A 161 8.57 23.76 -1.69
N GLU A 162 9.33 24.12 -2.72
CA GLU A 162 9.50 23.27 -3.90
C GLU A 162 10.76 22.38 -3.77
N PHE A 163 10.63 21.11 -4.15
CA PHE A 163 11.77 20.20 -4.21
C PHE A 163 11.77 19.43 -5.54
N LEU A 164 12.85 19.55 -6.32
CA LEU A 164 13.05 18.77 -7.53
C LEU A 164 13.41 17.31 -7.16
N MET A 165 12.42 16.44 -7.27
CA MET A 165 12.49 15.04 -6.85
C MET A 165 12.99 14.13 -7.98
N VAL A 166 12.58 14.38 -9.21
CA VAL A 166 13.06 13.67 -10.40
C VAL A 166 14.08 14.52 -11.11
N THR A 167 15.33 14.06 -11.16
CA THR A 167 16.46 14.91 -11.56
C THR A 167 17.06 14.60 -12.90
N ASP A 168 16.63 13.50 -13.52
CA ASP A 168 17.05 13.10 -14.85
C ASP A 168 15.80 12.81 -15.68
N ALA A 169 15.38 13.80 -16.47
CA ALA A 169 14.19 13.71 -17.31
C ALA A 169 14.33 12.65 -18.41
N THR A 170 15.53 12.47 -18.96
CA THR A 170 15.82 11.49 -20.01
C THR A 170 15.70 10.07 -19.47
N THR A 171 16.37 9.78 -18.35
CA THR A 171 16.27 8.49 -17.68
C THR A 171 14.82 8.25 -17.22
N ALA A 172 14.14 9.27 -16.68
CA ALA A 172 12.74 9.15 -16.31
C ALA A 172 11.87 8.73 -17.50
N GLN A 173 11.98 9.41 -18.65
CA GLN A 173 11.21 9.08 -19.87
C GLN A 173 11.44 7.63 -20.32
N GLN A 174 12.70 7.18 -20.34
CA GLN A 174 13.04 5.81 -20.71
C GLN A 174 12.45 4.79 -19.73
N ARG A 175 12.49 5.08 -18.42
CA ARG A 175 11.96 4.19 -17.38
C ARG A 175 10.44 4.11 -17.41
N LEU A 176 9.76 5.25 -17.61
CA LEU A 176 8.30 5.37 -17.60
C LEU A 176 7.60 4.53 -18.69
N ALA A 177 8.32 4.10 -19.73
CA ALA A 177 7.84 3.18 -20.75
C ALA A 177 7.56 1.76 -20.21
N HIS A 178 8.13 1.40 -19.05
CA HIS A 178 8.06 0.06 -18.49
C HIS A 178 7.59 0.05 -17.04
N MET A 179 6.98 -1.06 -16.62
CA MET A 179 6.69 -1.30 -15.21
C MET A 179 7.96 -1.78 -14.46
N PRO A 180 8.04 -1.57 -13.14
CA PRO A 180 9.06 -2.23 -12.33
C PRO A 180 9.01 -3.74 -12.46
N ALA A 181 10.12 -4.42 -12.17
CA ALA A 181 10.16 -5.87 -12.12
C ALA A 181 9.19 -6.43 -11.06
N GLU A 182 8.50 -7.53 -11.39
CA GLU A 182 7.66 -8.25 -10.45
C GLU A 182 8.53 -9.04 -9.46
N ILE A 183 8.17 -8.99 -8.18
CA ILE A 183 8.79 -9.80 -7.12
C ILE A 183 7.86 -10.99 -6.87
N PRO A 184 8.28 -12.23 -7.20
CA PRO A 184 7.49 -13.41 -6.87
C PRO A 184 7.44 -13.63 -5.35
N PRO A 185 6.35 -14.21 -4.82
CA PRO A 185 6.30 -14.56 -3.41
C PRO A 185 7.40 -15.59 -3.09
N PRO A 186 8.14 -15.43 -1.98
CA PRO A 186 9.26 -16.31 -1.64
C PRO A 186 8.84 -17.73 -1.24
N GLY A 187 7.54 -18.02 -1.17
CA GLY A 187 7.01 -19.26 -0.64
C GLY A 187 7.17 -19.37 0.88
N LEU A 188 6.83 -20.54 1.43
CA LEU A 188 7.02 -20.85 2.84
C LEU A 188 8.41 -21.48 3.06
N PRO A 189 9.28 -20.89 3.91
CA PRO A 189 10.53 -21.51 4.30
C PRO A 189 10.31 -22.86 4.99
N GLU A 190 11.24 -23.80 4.85
CA GLU A 190 11.11 -25.16 5.41
C GLU A 190 10.88 -25.14 6.93
N ALA A 191 11.62 -24.30 7.66
CA ALA A 191 11.41 -24.11 9.10
C ALA A 191 9.97 -23.67 9.44
N ARG A 192 9.34 -22.86 8.58
CA ARG A 192 7.95 -22.43 8.77
C ARG A 192 6.98 -23.56 8.48
N ARG A 193 7.23 -24.37 7.44
CA ARG A 193 6.42 -25.57 7.14
C ARG A 193 6.46 -26.56 8.30
N GLN A 194 7.65 -26.83 8.83
CA GLN A 194 7.83 -27.67 10.01
C GLN A 194 7.05 -27.14 11.22
N TYR A 195 7.16 -25.84 11.49
CA TYR A 195 6.40 -25.20 12.57
C TYR A 195 4.89 -25.38 12.40
N LEU A 196 4.35 -25.14 11.19
CA LEU A 196 2.93 -25.29 10.91
C LEU A 196 2.47 -26.74 11.14
N ARG A 197 3.24 -27.72 10.66
CA ARG A 197 2.95 -29.15 10.85
C ARG A 197 2.96 -29.59 12.31
N GLN A 198 3.93 -29.12 13.09
CA GLN A 198 4.11 -29.56 14.48
C GLN A 198 3.17 -28.85 15.46
N HIS A 199 2.97 -27.54 15.29
CA HIS A 199 2.33 -26.71 16.31
C HIS A 199 0.94 -26.19 15.93
N ILE A 200 0.62 -26.09 14.64
CA ILE A 200 -0.67 -25.51 14.20
C ILE A 200 -1.61 -26.60 13.70
N ARG A 201 -1.09 -27.57 12.94
CA ARG A 201 -1.86 -28.64 12.31
C ARG A 201 -2.80 -29.42 13.26
N PRO A 202 -2.45 -29.72 14.53
CA PRO A 202 -3.37 -30.39 15.46
C PRO A 202 -4.65 -29.60 15.75
N PHE A 203 -4.61 -28.28 15.60
CA PHE A 203 -5.74 -27.38 15.83
C PHE A 203 -6.51 -27.05 14.54
N VAL A 204 -6.03 -27.52 13.39
CA VAL A 204 -6.68 -27.33 12.09
C VAL A 204 -7.71 -28.44 11.89
N ARG A 205 -8.90 -28.06 11.43
CA ARG A 205 -10.00 -28.99 11.12
C ARG A 205 -9.54 -30.14 10.20
N PRO A 206 -10.01 -31.38 10.44
CA PRO A 206 -9.76 -32.50 9.53
C PRO A 206 -10.17 -32.17 8.09
N GLY A 207 -9.36 -32.60 7.12
CA GLY A 207 -9.64 -32.41 5.69
C GLY A 207 -9.07 -31.15 5.04
N VAL A 208 -8.63 -30.14 5.82
CA VAL A 208 -7.95 -28.93 5.29
C VAL A 208 -6.51 -28.76 5.76
N GLN A 209 -6.00 -29.74 6.51
CA GLN A 209 -4.69 -29.70 7.17
C GLN A 209 -3.53 -29.59 6.18
N ASP A 210 -3.54 -30.32 5.06
CA ASP A 210 -2.46 -30.26 4.06
C ASP A 210 -2.42 -28.94 3.31
N ARG A 211 -3.58 -28.28 3.18
CA ARG A 211 -3.67 -26.98 2.51
C ARG A 211 -3.17 -25.85 3.41
N LEU A 212 -3.53 -25.88 4.69
CA LEU A 212 -3.21 -24.81 5.65
C LEU A 212 -1.88 -25.01 6.38
N CYS A 213 -1.42 -26.25 6.49
CA CYS A 213 -0.17 -26.66 7.13
C CYS A 213 0.61 -27.63 6.20
N PRO A 214 1.06 -27.15 5.03
CA PRO A 214 1.70 -27.96 3.98
C PRO A 214 3.12 -28.40 4.30
#